data_AF-A0ABD2PJI2-F1
#
_entry.id   AF-A0ABD2PJI2-F1
#
_cell.length_a   1.000
_cell.length_b   1.000
_cell.length_c   1.000
_cell.angle_alpha   90.00
_cell.angle_beta   90.00
_cell.angle_gamma   90.00
#
_symmetry.space_group_name_H-M   'P 1'
#
loop_
_entity.id
_entity.type
_entity.pdbx_description
1 polymer ?
#
loop_
_entity_poly.entity_id
_entity_poly.type
_entity_poly.pdbx_seq_one_letter_code
_entity_poly.pdbx_strand_id
1 'polypeptide(L)'
;MDVQKLKRLKLNRRVCISEIECIKQLSIKAKSDKSVRSLFRVRFSEIEDIRREFLKHHNNIVTLLLGPEGDEGIDLDIAKGIREDFLNDYFEAKSFFSELYNPEENGVNIIDSSTRNPASRFQECRHTVACSRLKRAYRNNKL
;
A
#
# COMPACT_ATOMS: atom_id res chain seq x y z
N MET A 1 9.38 -6.18 28.45
CA MET A 1 8.90 -5.81 27.10
C MET A 1 8.97 -4.29 26.95
N ASP A 2 9.64 -3.76 25.92
CA ASP A 2 9.65 -2.31 25.65
C ASP A 2 8.28 -1.85 25.10
N VAL A 3 7.43 -1.38 26.00
CA VAL A 3 6.06 -0.91 25.72
C VAL A 3 6.06 0.23 24.70
N GLN A 4 7.08 1.10 24.72
CA GLN A 4 7.17 2.22 23.77
C GLN A 4 7.46 1.72 22.36
N LYS A 5 8.37 0.75 22.22
CA LYS A 5 8.66 0.09 20.94
C LYS A 5 7.42 -0.61 20.36
N LEU A 6 6.66 -1.34 21.17
CA LEU A 6 5.43 -2.00 20.72
C LEU A 6 4.36 -0.99 20.28
N LYS A 7 4.16 0.09 21.04
CA LYS A 7 3.24 1.18 20.67
C LYS A 7 3.60 1.79 19.32
N ARG A 8 4.89 2.08 19.09
CA ARG A 8 5.39 2.62 17.82
C ARG A 8 5.16 1.66 16.65
N LEU A 9 5.42 0.38 16.84
CA LEU A 9 5.17 -0.62 15.79
C LEU A 9 3.67 -0.74 15.46
N LYS A 10 2.79 -0.74 16.46
CA LYS A 10 1.33 -0.73 16.27
C LYS A 10 0.85 0.52 15.55
N LEU A 11 1.45 1.68 15.84
CA LEU A 11 1.14 2.92 15.11
C LEU A 11 1.56 2.82 13.64
N ASN A 12 2.80 2.43 13.36
CA ASN A 12 3.28 2.32 11.98
C ASN A 12 2.48 1.29 11.18
N ARG A 13 2.11 0.15 11.77
CA ARG A 13 1.21 -0.83 11.14
C ARG A 13 -0.14 -0.21 10.76
N ARG A 14 -0.73 0.59 11.67
CA ARG A 14 -2.00 1.29 11.40
C ARG A 14 -1.88 2.31 10.28
N VAL A 15 -0.74 3.01 10.17
CA VAL A 15 -0.48 3.90 9.04
C VAL A 15 -0.49 3.12 7.74
N CYS A 16 0.23 1.99 7.64
CA CYS A 16 0.22 1.17 6.42
C CYS A 16 -1.19 0.69 6.05
N ILE A 17 -2.00 0.28 7.04
CA ILE A 17 -3.41 -0.13 6.83
C ILE A 17 -4.23 1.03 6.24
N SER A 18 -4.12 2.23 6.81
CA SER A 18 -4.83 3.40 6.30
C SER A 18 -4.40 3.79 4.88
N GLU A 19 -3.11 3.66 4.57
CA GLU A 19 -2.56 3.96 3.25
C GLU A 19 -3.04 2.96 2.19
N ILE A 20 -3.10 1.66 2.51
CA ILE A 20 -3.61 0.65 1.56
C ILE A 20 -5.11 0.80 1.34
N GLU A 21 -5.89 1.11 2.38
CA GLU A 21 -7.32 1.39 2.27
C GLU A 21 -7.58 2.59 1.36
N CYS A 22 -6.78 3.67 1.50
CA CYS A 22 -6.87 4.83 0.62
C CYS A 22 -6.59 4.47 -0.84
N ILE A 23 -5.59 3.62 -1.11
CA ILE A 23 -5.26 3.16 -2.47
C ILE A 23 -6.39 2.28 -3.03
N LYS A 24 -6.97 1.38 -2.24
CA LYS A 24 -8.13 0.56 -2.62
C LYS A 24 -9.37 1.41 -2.93
N GLN A 25 -9.67 2.41 -2.11
CA GLN A 25 -10.78 3.32 -2.39
C GLN A 25 -10.54 4.12 -3.68
N LEU A 26 -9.30 4.56 -3.92
CA LEU A 26 -8.91 5.21 -5.17
C LEU A 26 -9.02 4.28 -6.37
N SER A 27 -8.66 3.00 -6.25
CA SER A 27 -8.77 2.02 -7.34
C SER A 27 -10.23 1.77 -7.72
N ILE A 28 -11.13 1.68 -6.73
CA ILE A 28 -12.58 1.55 -6.96
C ILE A 28 -13.11 2.79 -7.70
N LYS A 29 -12.74 4.00 -7.25
CA LYS A 29 -13.16 5.26 -7.92
C LYS A 29 -12.61 5.38 -9.34
N ALA A 30 -11.36 4.97 -9.57
CA ALA A 30 -10.70 5.06 -10.87
C ALA A 30 -11.36 4.20 -11.98
N LYS A 31 -12.18 3.22 -11.60
CA LYS A 31 -12.99 2.43 -12.54
C LYS A 31 -13.99 3.31 -13.29
N SER A 32 -14.80 4.06 -12.54
CA SER A 32 -15.89 4.87 -13.09
C SER A 32 -15.46 6.30 -13.42
N ASP A 33 -14.48 6.84 -12.69
CA ASP A 33 -14.03 8.22 -12.84
C ASP A 33 -12.62 8.29 -13.44
N LYS A 34 -12.54 8.74 -14.70
CA LYS A 34 -11.26 8.92 -15.40
C LYS A 34 -10.40 10.04 -14.80
N SER A 35 -11.00 11.02 -14.12
CA SER A 35 -10.28 12.17 -13.56
C SER A 35 -9.34 11.79 -12.41
N VAL A 36 -9.66 10.72 -11.67
CA VAL A 36 -8.85 10.25 -10.55
C VAL A 36 -7.82 9.19 -10.93
N ARG A 37 -7.77 8.75 -12.21
CA ARG A 37 -6.84 7.70 -12.67
C ARG A 37 -5.37 8.07 -12.53
N SER A 38 -5.02 9.32 -12.84
CA SER A 38 -3.65 9.82 -12.67
C SER A 38 -3.23 9.78 -11.19
N LEU A 39 -4.10 10.23 -10.29
CA LEU A 39 -3.89 10.16 -8.85
C LEU A 39 -3.74 8.70 -8.38
N PHE A 40 -4.64 7.81 -8.82
CA PHE A 40 -4.53 6.38 -8.50
C PHE A 40 -3.18 5.80 -8.96
N ARG A 41 -2.74 6.09 -10.19
CA ARG A 41 -1.45 5.63 -10.71
C ARG A 41 -0.27 6.11 -9.88
N VAL A 42 -0.27 7.39 -9.49
CA VAL A 42 0.77 7.95 -8.61
C VAL A 42 0.77 7.25 -7.26
N ARG A 43 -0.38 7.09 -6.62
CA ARG A 43 -0.49 6.47 -5.30
C ARG A 43 -0.17 4.97 -5.33
N PHE A 44 -0.54 4.27 -6.41
CA PHE A 44 -0.23 2.87 -6.61
C PHE A 44 1.28 2.62 -6.72
N SER A 45 2.08 3.59 -7.18
CA SER A 45 3.55 3.44 -7.24
C SER A 45 4.19 3.20 -5.87
N GLU A 46 3.49 3.51 -4.77
CA GLU A 46 3.95 3.32 -3.39
C GLU A 46 3.51 1.96 -2.81
N ILE A 47 2.69 1.17 -3.51
CA ILE A 47 1.99 0.01 -2.94
C ILE A 47 2.93 -1.09 -2.43
N GLU A 48 4.03 -1.33 -3.14
CA GLU A 48 5.03 -2.34 -2.75
C GLU A 48 5.81 -1.92 -1.49
N ASP A 49 6.08 -0.63 -1.34
CA ASP A 49 6.75 -0.11 -0.16
C ASP A 49 5.83 -0.14 1.06
N ILE A 50 4.56 0.21 0.90
CA ILE A 50 3.53 0.09 1.94
C ILE A 50 3.40 -1.37 2.41
N ARG A 51 3.36 -2.34 1.48
CA ARG A 51 3.34 -3.77 1.80
C ARG A 51 4.58 -4.19 2.59
N ARG A 52 5.77 -3.78 2.14
CA ARG A 52 7.03 -4.14 2.79
C ARG A 52 7.10 -3.60 4.22
N GLU A 53 6.72 -2.34 4.42
CA GLU A 53 6.68 -1.72 5.74
C GLU A 53 5.63 -2.38 6.65
N PHE A 54 4.44 -2.68 6.13
CA PHE A 54 3.42 -3.41 6.86
C PHE A 54 3.94 -4.75 7.36
N LEU A 55 4.49 -5.59 6.47
CA LEU A 55 4.98 -6.92 6.84
C LEU A 55 6.12 -6.83 7.86
N LYS A 56 7.03 -5.86 7.71
CA LYS A 56 8.09 -5.59 8.68
C LYS A 56 7.52 -5.25 10.05
N HIS A 57 6.58 -4.32 10.14
CA HIS A 57 5.98 -3.91 11.40
C HIS A 57 5.13 -5.01 12.01
N HIS A 58 4.35 -5.71 11.20
CA HIS A 58 3.51 -6.83 11.59
C HIS A 58 4.35 -7.97 12.20
N ASN A 59 5.38 -8.43 11.49
CA ASN A 59 6.25 -9.50 11.97
C ASN A 59 6.98 -9.11 13.25
N ASN A 60 7.48 -7.87 13.34
CA ASN A 60 8.10 -7.38 14.57
C ASN A 60 7.13 -7.35 15.75
N ILE A 61 5.85 -7.02 15.52
CA ILE A 61 4.82 -7.12 16.56
C ILE A 61 4.67 -8.59 16.97
N VAL A 62 4.41 -9.49 16.02
CA VAL A 62 4.24 -10.93 16.31
C VAL A 62 5.43 -11.50 17.09
N THR A 63 6.67 -11.23 16.67
CA THR A 63 7.87 -11.67 17.38
C THR A 63 7.99 -11.10 18.79
N LEU A 64 7.62 -9.83 19.01
CA LEU A 64 7.63 -9.24 20.35
C LEU A 64 6.57 -9.85 21.27
N LEU A 65 5.43 -10.24 20.71
CA LEU A 65 4.32 -10.82 21.46
C LEU A 65 4.51 -12.32 21.73
N LEU A 66 5.26 -13.03 20.88
CA LEU A 66 5.66 -14.43 21.07
C LEU A 66 6.94 -14.62 21.88
N GLY A 67 7.63 -13.53 22.24
CA GLY A 67 8.89 -13.60 22.98
C GLY A 67 8.72 -14.11 24.41
N PRO A 68 9.83 -14.39 25.12
CA PRO A 68 9.81 -14.89 26.50
C PRO A 68 9.17 -13.91 27.51
N GLU A 69 8.97 -12.66 27.11
CA GLU A 69 8.27 -11.61 27.88
C GLU A 69 6.89 -11.27 27.31
N GLY A 70 6.37 -12.11 26.41
CA GLY A 70 5.08 -11.95 25.74
C GLY A 70 3.92 -12.18 26.71
N ASP A 71 2.86 -11.37 26.57
CA ASP A 71 1.60 -11.60 27.27
C ASP A 71 0.96 -12.90 26.74
N GLU A 72 0.72 -13.88 27.62
CA GLU A 72 0.03 -15.14 27.28
C GLU A 72 -1.42 -14.93 26.79
N GLY A 73 -1.95 -13.71 26.91
CA GLY A 73 -3.31 -13.34 26.50
C GLY A 73 -3.46 -12.79 25.07
N ILE A 74 -2.42 -12.88 24.22
CA ILE A 74 -2.49 -12.33 22.87
C ILE A 74 -2.98 -13.37 21.88
N ASP A 75 -4.17 -13.09 21.36
CA ASP A 75 -4.78 -13.88 20.30
C ASP A 75 -4.03 -13.69 18.97
N LEU A 76 -3.24 -14.70 18.60
CA LEU A 76 -2.53 -14.77 17.33
C LEU A 76 -3.49 -14.81 16.13
N ASP A 77 -4.74 -15.22 16.33
CA ASP A 77 -5.76 -15.21 15.28
C ASP A 77 -6.15 -13.79 14.90
N ILE A 78 -6.19 -12.86 15.86
CA ILE A 78 -6.36 -11.42 15.57
C ILE A 78 -5.20 -10.89 14.73
N ALA A 79 -3.96 -11.27 15.04
CA ALA A 79 -2.81 -10.86 14.24
C ALA A 79 -2.90 -11.42 12.82
N LYS A 80 -3.25 -12.71 12.69
CA LYS A 80 -3.45 -13.35 11.38
C LYS A 80 -4.54 -12.65 10.57
N GLY A 81 -5.69 -12.34 11.17
CA GLY A 81 -6.79 -11.61 10.51
C GLY A 81 -6.35 -10.25 9.98
N ILE A 82 -5.65 -9.45 10.79
CA ILE A 82 -5.11 -8.14 10.35
C ILE A 82 -4.18 -8.29 9.14
N ARG A 83 -3.39 -9.35 9.07
CA ARG A 83 -2.51 -9.62 7.93
C ARG A 83 -3.30 -10.00 6.69
N GLU A 84 -4.30 -10.85 6.84
CA GLU A 84 -5.16 -11.31 5.74
C GLU A 84 -5.95 -10.14 5.16
N ASP A 85 -6.59 -9.31 5.99
CA ASP A 85 -7.33 -8.12 5.55
C ASP A 85 -6.44 -7.16 4.75
N PHE A 86 -5.25 -6.85 5.29
CA PHE A 86 -4.30 -5.99 4.60
C PHE A 86 -3.87 -6.56 3.23
N LEU A 87 -3.61 -7.88 3.17
CA LEU A 87 -3.20 -8.52 1.93
C LEU A 87 -4.34 -8.59 0.91
N ASN A 88 -5.59 -8.79 1.36
CA ASN A 88 -6.76 -8.75 0.50
C ASN A 88 -6.90 -7.37 -0.17
N ASP A 89 -6.83 -6.28 0.61
CA ASP A 89 -6.88 -4.92 0.07
C ASP A 89 -5.73 -4.64 -0.90
N TYR A 90 -4.53 -5.12 -0.58
CA TYR A 90 -3.36 -5.03 -1.45
C TYR A 90 -3.57 -5.74 -2.78
N PHE A 91 -4.05 -6.99 -2.78
CA PHE A 91 -4.23 -7.76 -4.00
C PHE A 91 -5.39 -7.23 -4.84
N GLU A 92 -6.47 -6.77 -4.22
CA GLU A 92 -7.56 -6.08 -4.93
C GLU A 92 -7.05 -4.84 -5.67
N ALA A 93 -6.28 -3.98 -5.00
CA ALA A 93 -5.70 -2.80 -5.63
C ALA A 93 -4.78 -3.16 -6.80
N LYS A 94 -3.97 -4.24 -6.68
CA LYS A 94 -3.12 -4.74 -7.79
C LYS A 94 -3.94 -5.28 -8.95
N SER A 95 -5.00 -6.03 -8.70
CA SER A 95 -5.91 -6.52 -9.74
C SER A 95 -6.48 -5.36 -10.54
N PHE A 96 -7.00 -4.34 -9.85
CA PHE A 96 -7.56 -3.17 -10.53
C PHE A 96 -6.54 -2.36 -11.30
N PHE A 97 -5.31 -2.26 -10.81
CA PHE A 97 -4.26 -1.61 -11.57
C PHE A 97 -3.94 -2.38 -12.86
N SER A 98 -3.83 -3.71 -12.78
CA SER A 98 -3.60 -4.56 -13.95
C SER A 98 -4.76 -4.46 -14.95
N GLU A 99 -6.00 -4.51 -14.49
CA GLU A 99 -7.20 -4.33 -15.34
C GLU A 99 -7.22 -2.97 -16.08
N LEU A 100 -6.82 -1.89 -15.41
CA LEU A 100 -6.87 -0.54 -15.98
C LEU A 100 -5.71 -0.19 -16.91
N TYR A 101 -4.52 -0.75 -16.68
CA TYR A 101 -3.28 -0.31 -17.33
C TYR A 101 -2.51 -1.41 -18.04
N ASN A 102 -2.78 -2.68 -17.73
CA ASN A 102 -2.19 -3.86 -18.37
C ASN A 102 -3.27 -4.82 -18.91
N PRO A 103 -4.23 -4.36 -19.73
CA PRO A 103 -5.34 -5.20 -20.19
C PRO A 103 -4.88 -6.41 -21.03
N GLU A 104 -3.68 -6.33 -21.65
CA GLU A 104 -3.08 -7.40 -22.43
C GLU A 104 -2.65 -8.62 -21.59
N GLU A 105 -2.40 -8.46 -20.28
CA GLU A 105 -2.16 -9.59 -19.37
C GLU A 105 -3.47 -10.31 -18.97
N ASN A 106 -4.63 -9.70 -19.21
CA ASN A 106 -5.94 -10.20 -18.75
C ASN A 106 -6.85 -10.70 -19.88
N GLY A 107 -6.35 -10.84 -21.11
CA GLY A 107 -7.02 -11.62 -22.16
C GLY A 107 -8.39 -11.09 -22.62
N VAL A 108 -8.62 -9.77 -22.59
CA VAL A 108 -9.79 -9.19 -23.27
C VAL A 108 -9.31 -8.44 -24.50
N ASN A 109 -9.50 -9.07 -25.66
CA ASN A 109 -9.46 -8.41 -26.96
C ASN A 109 -10.52 -7.29 -26.98
N ILE A 110 -10.11 -6.08 -26.62
CA ILE A 110 -10.86 -4.89 -27.00
C ILE A 110 -10.24 -4.40 -28.30
N ILE A 111 -10.82 -4.86 -29.40
CA ILE A 111 -10.67 -4.19 -30.69
C ILE A 111 -11.34 -2.83 -30.51
N ASP A 112 -10.57 -1.78 -30.24
CA ASP A 112 -11.03 -0.42 -30.49
C ASP A 112 -10.04 0.29 -31.40
N SER A 113 -10.53 0.55 -32.60
CA SER A 113 -9.83 1.12 -33.73
C SER A 113 -9.66 2.62 -33.52
N SER A 114 -8.52 3.05 -32.98
CA SER A 114 -8.06 4.42 -33.25
C SER A 114 -6.55 4.55 -33.09
N THR A 115 -5.90 4.63 -34.24
CA THR A 115 -4.49 4.95 -34.44
C THR A 115 -4.12 6.29 -33.78
N ARG A 116 -3.38 6.25 -32.66
CA ARG A 116 -2.53 7.37 -32.24
C ARG A 116 -1.16 6.88 -31.76
N ASN A 117 -0.25 6.85 -32.74
CA ASN A 117 1.20 7.08 -32.72
C ASN A 117 1.93 7.00 -31.35
N PRO A 118 2.89 6.06 -31.16
CA PRO A 118 3.67 5.92 -29.92
C PRO A 118 4.89 6.86 -29.93
N ALA A 119 4.65 8.16 -30.04
CA ALA A 119 5.72 9.18 -29.98
C ALA A 119 5.58 10.02 -28.71
N SER A 120 5.83 9.44 -27.54
CA SER A 120 6.19 10.22 -26.35
C SER A 120 7.01 9.38 -25.37
N ARG A 121 8.22 9.04 -25.82
CA ARG A 121 9.32 8.62 -24.95
C ARG A 121 10.00 9.89 -24.42
N PHE A 122 9.38 10.58 -23.46
CA PHE A 122 9.99 11.66 -22.68
C PHE A 122 9.39 11.58 -21.28
N GLN A 123 10.08 11.03 -20.28
CA GLN A 123 11.24 11.59 -19.59
C GLN A 123 10.97 13.02 -19.09
N GLU A 124 10.16 13.11 -18.03
CA GLU A 124 10.08 14.15 -16.98
C GLU A 124 8.73 13.92 -16.27
N CYS A 125 8.69 13.29 -15.09
CA CYS A 125 8.76 13.98 -13.82
C CYS A 125 9.40 13.07 -12.77
N ARG A 126 10.74 13.09 -12.69
CA ARG A 126 11.43 12.83 -11.44
C ARG A 126 11.44 14.13 -10.65
N HIS A 127 11.25 14.01 -9.33
CA HIS A 127 11.29 15.05 -8.31
C HIS A 127 10.00 15.86 -8.10
N THR A 128 9.60 15.92 -6.82
CA THR A 128 8.49 16.69 -6.22
C THR A 128 7.12 16.11 -6.59
N VAL A 129 6.38 15.36 -5.75
CA VAL A 129 5.87 15.66 -4.41
C VAL A 129 5.30 14.35 -3.84
N ALA A 130 6.09 13.54 -3.15
CA ALA A 130 5.58 12.33 -2.47
C ALA A 130 6.40 11.97 -1.22
N CYS A 131 6.89 13.00 -0.52
CA CYS A 131 7.80 12.79 0.59
C CYS A 131 7.57 13.78 1.74
N SER A 132 6.31 14.13 1.99
CA SER A 132 5.97 15.14 3.01
C SER A 132 5.24 14.57 4.22
N ARG A 133 4.61 13.38 4.13
CA ARG A 133 3.90 12.76 5.26
C ARG A 133 4.75 11.71 5.99
N LEU A 134 5.37 10.76 5.27
CA LEU A 134 6.32 9.80 5.84
C LEU A 134 7.61 10.45 6.37
N LYS A 135 8.19 11.44 5.65
CA LYS A 135 9.36 12.18 6.15
C LYS A 135 9.07 13.08 7.35
N ARG A 136 7.83 13.55 7.54
CA ARG A 136 7.46 14.37 8.71
C ARG A 136 7.34 13.50 9.96
N ALA A 137 6.84 12.27 9.84
CA ALA A 137 6.85 11.29 10.92
C ALA A 137 8.28 10.86 11.32
N TYR A 138 9.20 10.76 10.35
CA TYR A 138 10.61 10.44 10.61
C TYR A 138 11.44 11.63 11.12
N ARG A 139 11.19 12.87 10.68
CA ARG A 139 11.93 14.07 11.12
C ARG A 139 11.55 14.56 12.51
N ASN A 140 10.32 14.31 12.96
CA ASN A 140 9.85 14.73 14.29
C ASN A 140 10.20 13.74 15.43
N ASN A 141 10.94 12.66 15.15
CA ASN A 141 11.33 11.63 16.15
C ASN A 141 12.85 11.49 16.32
N LYS A 142 13.62 12.56 16.08
CA LYS A 142 15.00 12.66 16.57
C LYS A 142 15.02 13.49 17.85
N LEU A 143 14.66 12.85 18.97
CA LEU A 143 15.14 13.10 20.33
C LEU A 143 15.02 11.77 21.09
#